data_AF-A0A117R8D6-F1
#
_entry.id   AF-A0A117R8D6-F1
#
_cell.length_a   1.000
_cell.length_b   1.000
_cell.length_c   1.000
_cell.angle_alpha   90.00
_cell.angle_beta   90.00
_cell.angle_gamma   90.00
#
_symmetry.space_group_name_H-M   'P 1'
#
loop_
_entity.id
_entity.type
_entity.pdbx_description
1 polymer ?
#
loop_
_entity_poly.entity_id
_entity_poly.type
_entity_poly.pdbx_seq_one_letter_code
_entity_poly.pdbx_strand_id
1 'polypeptide(L)'
;MSLTAGSRPDGTRPPAAVEEPTAAVTTAAAKERMPRRAGRAGKVPWRIRLRRDRALILMTLPVILLLLLFNYIPLLGNVVAFQDYDPYVSSNGVTAIFHSPWVGVQQFSRMLGDPLFWSAAKNTLVLFVLQLVLFFPVPVALALLVNSVVRPRVRAVAQAIMYLPHFFSWVLVVTVFQQIFGGAGIIAQTLENHGWGGFDLMTDASLFKYLVTAQAVWKDAGWGIIVFLAALAAVSTDLYEAAAMDGAGRWRRMWHVTLPALRPVIALLLVLRVGDALSVGFEQFLLQRDAVGAGASEVLDTYVWNMGIQNGDFSYAAAVGLVKGAIGVCLVLGANKFAHLLGEQGVYQK
;
A
#
# COMPACT_ATOMS: atom_id res chain seq x y z
N MET A 1 36.97 -34.95 67.37
CA MET A 1 38.21 -34.29 67.84
C MET A 1 37.90 -32.84 68.14
N SER A 2 38.39 -32.33 69.30
CA SER A 2 38.61 -30.92 69.71
C SER A 2 37.90 -29.79 68.92
N LEU A 3 36.99 -28.99 69.53
CA LEU A 3 37.26 -27.80 70.38
C LEU A 3 37.90 -26.63 69.58
N THR A 4 37.47 -25.37 69.60
CA THR A 4 36.60 -24.62 70.56
C THR A 4 35.97 -23.33 69.96
N ALA A 5 35.01 -22.73 70.67
CA ALA A 5 34.51 -21.34 70.50
C ALA A 5 35.64 -20.28 70.67
N GLY A 6 35.52 -18.98 70.37
CA GLY A 6 34.39 -18.12 69.96
C GLY A 6 34.29 -16.86 70.84
N SER A 7 34.15 -15.64 70.27
CA SER A 7 33.61 -14.41 70.95
C SER A 7 33.69 -13.13 70.07
N ARG A 8 32.70 -12.24 70.27
CA ARG A 8 32.66 -10.79 69.99
C ARG A 8 31.99 -10.12 71.20
N PRO A 9 32.36 -8.87 71.57
CA PRO A 9 31.51 -7.69 71.31
C PRO A 9 32.36 -6.47 70.83
N ASP A 10 31.89 -5.37 70.23
CA ASP A 10 30.62 -4.59 70.14
C ASP A 10 30.61 -3.30 71.00
N GLY A 11 30.07 -2.19 70.44
CA GLY A 11 30.06 -0.81 70.99
C GLY A 11 30.21 0.30 69.91
N THR A 12 29.16 0.98 69.41
CA THR A 12 28.45 2.19 69.94
C THR A 12 29.25 3.52 69.96
N ARG A 13 28.80 4.72 69.54
CA ARG A 13 27.70 5.27 68.66
C ARG A 13 27.98 6.83 68.40
N PRO A 14 27.14 7.65 67.70
CA PRO A 14 27.46 8.98 67.07
C PRO A 14 27.13 10.22 67.97
N PRO A 15 27.08 11.56 67.57
CA PRO A 15 26.88 12.20 66.24
C PRO A 15 27.46 13.64 65.95
N ALA A 16 26.96 14.29 64.86
CA ALA A 16 26.89 15.75 64.54
C ALA A 16 28.18 16.52 64.08
N ALA A 17 28.15 17.76 63.55
CA ALA A 17 27.34 18.47 62.51
C ALA A 17 27.91 19.91 62.29
N VAL A 18 27.48 20.65 61.23
CA VAL A 18 27.70 22.13 60.99
C VAL A 18 29.16 22.49 60.56
N GLU A 19 29.54 23.47 59.70
CA GLU A 19 28.96 24.70 59.09
C GLU A 19 29.54 24.99 57.66
N GLU A 20 29.00 25.97 56.90
CA GLU A 20 29.53 26.45 55.59
C GLU A 20 30.67 27.50 55.72
N PRO A 21 31.33 27.96 54.62
CA PRO A 21 30.85 29.20 54.01
C PRO A 21 30.96 29.36 52.46
N THR A 22 29.89 29.91 51.92
CA THR A 22 29.79 30.92 50.85
C THR A 22 31.06 31.60 50.32
N ALA A 23 31.24 31.62 48.99
CA ALA A 23 31.92 32.71 48.26
C ALA A 23 31.47 32.82 46.78
N ALA A 24 30.52 33.72 46.55
CA ALA A 24 30.47 34.71 45.47
C ALA A 24 30.95 34.34 44.04
N VAL A 25 29.97 34.18 43.14
CA VAL A 25 30.17 34.29 41.70
C VAL A 25 30.43 35.76 41.34
N THR A 26 31.71 36.15 41.19
CA THR A 26 32.09 37.45 40.60
C THR A 26 32.51 37.31 39.15
N THR A 27 31.78 38.02 38.30
CA THR A 27 31.98 38.12 36.84
C THR A 27 33.36 38.68 36.46
N ALA A 28 34.12 37.91 35.67
CA ALA A 28 35.20 38.44 34.84
C ALA A 28 34.86 38.16 33.37
N ALA A 29 34.42 39.19 32.64
CA ALA A 29 33.99 39.07 31.26
C ALA A 29 35.18 38.85 30.31
N ALA A 30 35.59 37.59 30.14
CA ALA A 30 36.52 37.17 29.10
C ALA A 30 35.88 37.42 27.72
N LYS A 31 36.24 38.54 27.11
CA LYS A 31 35.73 39.00 25.82
C LYS A 31 36.38 38.21 24.68
N GLU A 32 36.03 36.92 24.57
CA GLU A 32 36.42 36.09 23.44
C GLU A 32 35.94 36.73 22.14
N ARG A 33 36.91 37.14 21.32
CA ARG A 33 36.65 37.69 19.99
C ARG A 33 36.23 36.53 19.08
N MET A 34 34.92 36.26 19.00
CA MET A 34 34.37 35.37 17.97
C MET A 34 34.90 35.79 16.59
N PRO A 35 35.54 34.90 15.82
CA PRO A 35 36.00 35.23 14.48
C PRO A 35 34.79 35.54 13.59
N ARG A 36 34.67 36.81 13.18
CA ARG A 36 33.62 37.28 12.27
C ARG A 36 33.74 36.59 10.91
N ARG A 37 32.56 36.39 10.29
CA ARG A 37 32.30 35.84 8.95
C ARG A 37 32.45 34.32 8.84
N ALA A 38 31.33 33.64 9.07
CA ALA A 38 30.99 32.48 8.26
C ALA A 38 31.00 32.93 6.78
N GLY A 39 32.08 32.62 6.06
CA GLY A 39 32.15 32.83 4.62
C GLY A 39 31.03 32.03 3.97
N ARG A 40 30.28 32.63 3.04
CA ARG A 40 29.30 31.91 2.21
C ARG A 40 30.01 30.70 1.61
N ALA A 41 29.62 29.49 2.01
CA ALA A 41 30.19 28.27 1.47
C ALA A 41 30.03 28.30 -0.05
N GLY A 42 31.15 28.46 -0.77
CA GLY A 42 31.15 28.56 -2.23
C GLY A 42 30.53 27.28 -2.78
N LYS A 43 29.43 27.41 -3.55
CA LYS A 43 28.73 26.26 -4.12
C LYS A 43 29.74 25.44 -4.94
N VAL A 44 30.10 24.25 -4.45
CA VAL A 44 31.14 23.39 -5.06
C VAL A 44 30.86 23.25 -6.57
N PRO A 45 31.85 23.49 -7.46
CA PRO A 45 31.64 23.38 -8.90
C PRO A 45 31.01 22.05 -9.30
N TRP A 46 30.04 22.07 -10.22
CA TRP A 46 29.27 20.89 -10.62
C TRP A 46 30.17 19.73 -11.09
N ARG A 47 31.26 20.05 -11.80
CA ARG A 47 32.27 19.10 -12.29
C ARG A 47 33.01 18.38 -11.17
N ILE A 48 33.22 19.04 -10.02
CA ILE A 48 33.88 18.44 -8.85
C ILE A 48 32.91 17.48 -8.14
N ARG A 49 31.63 17.88 -8.00
CA ARG A 49 30.58 16.98 -7.48
C ARG A 49 30.42 15.74 -8.36
N LEU A 50 30.30 15.91 -9.69
CA LEU A 50 30.18 14.81 -10.63
C LEU A 50 31.36 13.84 -10.59
N ARG A 51 32.59 14.34 -10.41
CA ARG A 51 33.79 13.49 -10.24
C ARG A 51 33.84 12.76 -8.89
N ARG A 52 33.41 13.42 -7.81
CA ARG A 52 33.31 12.82 -6.47
C ARG A 52 32.26 11.71 -6.45
N ASP A 53 31.09 11.98 -7.00
CA ASP A 53 29.90 11.13 -6.91
C ASP A 53 29.79 10.12 -8.07
N ARG A 54 30.82 10.04 -8.93
CA ARG A 54 30.86 9.21 -10.15
C ARG A 54 30.45 7.75 -9.93
N ALA A 55 30.84 7.16 -8.79
CA ALA A 55 30.55 5.76 -8.47
C ALA A 55 29.07 5.56 -8.16
N LEU A 56 28.47 6.46 -7.38
CA LEU A 56 27.02 6.46 -7.09
C LEU A 56 26.22 6.66 -8.38
N ILE A 57 26.64 7.61 -9.22
CA ILE A 57 25.99 7.88 -10.51
C ILE A 57 26.03 6.64 -11.41
N LEU A 58 27.19 5.99 -11.56
CA LEU A 58 27.33 4.75 -12.33
C LEU A 58 26.47 3.60 -11.77
N MET A 59 26.32 3.49 -10.45
CA MET A 59 25.42 2.50 -9.81
C MET A 59 23.93 2.82 -10.05
N THR A 60 23.54 4.09 -10.09
CA THR A 60 22.14 4.49 -10.39
C THR A 60 21.79 4.47 -11.88
N LEU A 61 22.77 4.54 -12.77
CA LEU A 61 22.56 4.68 -14.22
C LEU A 61 21.69 3.55 -14.81
N PRO A 62 21.87 2.25 -14.49
CA PRO A 62 21.04 1.18 -15.05
C PRO A 62 19.57 1.33 -14.67
N VAL A 63 19.27 1.73 -13.42
CA VAL A 63 17.90 1.95 -12.95
C VAL A 63 17.25 3.12 -13.71
N ILE A 64 17.98 4.22 -13.89
CA ILE A 64 17.50 5.39 -14.66
C ILE A 64 17.26 5.01 -16.13
N LEU A 65 18.14 4.23 -16.75
CA LEU A 65 17.99 3.78 -18.14
C LEU A 65 16.77 2.86 -18.31
N LEU A 66 16.57 1.88 -17.42
CA LEU A 66 15.39 1.01 -17.43
C LEU A 66 14.10 1.82 -17.22
N LEU A 67 14.10 2.76 -16.30
CA LEU A 67 12.97 3.63 -16.00
C LEU A 67 12.61 4.52 -17.21
N LEU A 68 13.61 5.11 -17.87
CA LEU A 68 13.40 5.87 -19.10
C LEU A 68 12.86 4.98 -20.23
N LEU A 69 13.48 3.83 -20.48
CA LEU A 69 13.17 2.92 -21.58
C LEU A 69 11.78 2.27 -21.45
N PHE A 70 11.41 1.82 -20.24
CA PHE A 70 10.18 1.04 -20.04
C PHE A 70 9.00 1.84 -19.45
N ASN A 71 9.21 3.07 -18.98
CA ASN A 71 8.10 3.91 -18.45
C ASN A 71 7.95 5.20 -19.24
N TYR A 72 9.02 5.98 -19.45
CA TYR A 72 8.91 7.30 -20.09
C TYR A 72 8.76 7.23 -21.60
N ILE A 73 9.47 6.33 -22.29
CA ILE A 73 9.32 6.15 -23.74
C ILE A 73 7.90 5.65 -24.12
N PRO A 74 7.32 4.61 -23.47
CA PRO A 74 5.92 4.23 -23.71
C PRO A 74 4.92 5.34 -23.39
N LEU A 75 5.21 6.20 -22.40
CA LEU A 75 4.34 7.32 -22.05
C LEU A 75 4.19 8.33 -23.19
N LEU A 76 5.23 8.54 -24.01
CA LEU A 76 5.16 9.35 -25.24
C LEU A 76 4.21 8.73 -26.29
N GLY A 77 4.09 7.39 -26.30
CA GLY A 77 3.18 6.65 -27.18
C GLY A 77 1.69 6.96 -26.97
N ASN A 78 1.31 7.52 -25.81
CA ASN A 78 -0.06 7.98 -25.57
C ASN A 78 -0.53 9.11 -26.52
N VAL A 79 0.37 9.69 -27.32
CA VAL A 79 0.01 10.57 -28.45
C VAL A 79 -1.01 9.93 -29.40
N VAL A 80 -1.01 8.59 -29.51
CA VAL A 80 -1.98 7.78 -30.27
C VAL A 80 -3.44 8.04 -29.86
N ALA A 81 -3.70 8.46 -28.62
CA ALA A 81 -5.04 8.84 -28.15
C ALA A 81 -5.67 10.02 -28.93
N PHE A 82 -4.86 10.80 -29.64
CA PHE A 82 -5.28 11.95 -30.45
C PHE A 82 -5.28 11.67 -31.96
N GLN A 83 -5.08 10.41 -32.34
CA GLN A 83 -4.97 9.95 -33.72
C GLN A 83 -6.05 8.90 -34.03
N ASP A 84 -6.22 8.63 -35.32
CA ASP A 84 -6.82 7.37 -35.78
C ASP A 84 -5.66 6.46 -36.19
N TYR A 85 -5.04 5.86 -35.17
CA TYR A 85 -3.82 5.07 -35.32
C TYR A 85 -4.12 3.65 -35.81
N ASP A 86 -3.49 3.31 -36.93
CA ASP A 86 -3.42 1.96 -37.46
C ASP A 86 -1.93 1.53 -37.51
N PRO A 87 -1.52 0.49 -36.75
CA PRO A 87 -0.13 0.02 -36.72
C PRO A 87 0.35 -0.55 -38.07
N TYR A 88 -0.56 -0.88 -38.99
CA TYR A 88 -0.25 -1.51 -40.28
C TYR A 88 0.02 -0.50 -41.41
N VAL A 89 -0.16 0.81 -41.16
CA VAL A 89 0.10 1.90 -42.14
C VAL A 89 1.60 2.06 -42.46
N SER A 90 2.51 1.52 -41.64
CA SER A 90 3.96 1.70 -41.79
C SER A 90 4.75 0.43 -41.46
N SER A 91 6.08 0.49 -41.64
CA SER A 91 6.99 -0.65 -41.43
C SER A 91 7.11 -1.12 -39.98
N ASN A 92 6.75 -0.28 -39.01
CA ASN A 92 6.58 -0.66 -37.61
C ASN A 92 5.62 0.30 -36.88
N GLY A 93 5.14 -0.10 -35.70
CA GLY A 93 4.19 0.68 -34.92
C GLY A 93 4.70 2.07 -34.49
N VAL A 94 6.02 2.26 -34.34
CA VAL A 94 6.57 3.59 -33.97
C VAL A 94 6.53 4.55 -35.16
N THR A 95 6.86 4.08 -36.37
CA THR A 95 6.75 4.91 -37.58
C THR A 95 5.29 5.13 -37.99
N ALA A 96 4.39 4.20 -37.67
CA ALA A 96 2.95 4.36 -37.88
C ALA A 96 2.36 5.56 -37.12
N ILE A 97 2.87 5.90 -35.93
CA ILE A 97 2.47 7.11 -35.17
C ILE A 97 2.65 8.38 -36.02
N PHE A 98 3.71 8.48 -36.83
CA PHE A 98 3.97 9.66 -37.64
C PHE A 98 3.18 9.71 -38.96
N HIS A 99 2.56 8.61 -39.37
CA HIS A 99 1.78 8.50 -40.61
C HIS A 99 0.26 8.42 -40.35
N SER A 100 -0.15 8.12 -39.12
CA SER A 100 -1.55 8.05 -38.72
C SER A 100 -2.20 9.44 -38.67
N PRO A 101 -3.41 9.62 -39.23
CA PRO A 101 -4.07 10.92 -39.26
C PRO A 101 -4.42 11.41 -37.85
N TRP A 102 -4.24 12.72 -37.64
CA TRP A 102 -4.55 13.37 -36.37
C TRP A 102 -6.03 13.76 -36.29
N VAL A 103 -6.75 13.20 -35.32
CA VAL A 103 -8.19 13.43 -35.11
C VAL A 103 -8.48 14.28 -33.87
N GLY A 104 -7.44 14.72 -33.16
CA GLY A 104 -7.58 15.59 -31.98
C GLY A 104 -8.35 14.90 -30.86
N VAL A 105 -9.48 15.48 -30.44
CA VAL A 105 -10.24 14.98 -29.28
C VAL A 105 -11.35 13.97 -29.63
N GLN A 106 -11.40 13.47 -30.88
CA GLN A 106 -12.48 12.57 -31.34
C GLN A 106 -12.62 11.31 -30.48
N GLN A 107 -11.52 10.64 -30.12
CA GLN A 107 -11.57 9.42 -29.29
C GLN A 107 -12.13 9.70 -27.88
N PHE A 108 -11.83 10.87 -27.30
CA PHE A 108 -12.38 11.30 -26.01
C PHE A 108 -13.88 11.58 -26.11
N SER A 109 -14.35 12.19 -27.20
CA SER A 109 -15.79 12.38 -27.46
C SER A 109 -16.51 11.05 -27.65
N ARG A 110 -15.89 10.10 -28.35
CA ARG A 110 -16.41 8.73 -28.52
C ARG A 110 -16.52 8.01 -27.17
N MET A 111 -15.50 8.14 -26.32
CA MET A 111 -15.48 7.55 -24.97
C MET A 111 -16.59 8.10 -24.08
N LEU A 112 -16.77 9.42 -24.04
CA LEU A 112 -17.84 10.04 -23.25
C LEU A 112 -19.24 9.63 -23.74
N GLY A 113 -19.38 9.28 -25.02
CA GLY A 113 -20.61 8.78 -25.63
C GLY A 113 -20.84 7.27 -25.50
N ASP A 114 -19.87 6.46 -25.06
CA ASP A 114 -20.00 5.01 -24.97
C ASP A 114 -20.65 4.57 -23.63
N PRO A 115 -21.85 3.95 -23.64
CA PRO A 115 -22.47 3.40 -22.43
C PRO A 115 -21.64 2.31 -21.74
N LEU A 116 -20.84 1.54 -22.49
CA LEU A 116 -19.99 0.48 -21.95
C LEU A 116 -18.85 1.05 -21.10
N PHE A 117 -18.23 2.15 -21.54
CA PHE A 117 -17.24 2.88 -20.74
C PHE A 117 -17.84 3.30 -19.38
N TRP A 118 -19.04 3.88 -19.37
CA TRP A 118 -19.72 4.28 -18.13
C TRP A 118 -20.11 3.09 -17.25
N SER A 119 -20.48 1.95 -17.84
CA SER A 119 -20.73 0.71 -17.11
C SER A 119 -19.45 0.19 -16.43
N ALA A 120 -18.34 0.12 -17.18
CA ALA A 120 -17.04 -0.30 -16.69
C ALA A 120 -16.49 0.64 -15.59
N ALA A 121 -16.65 1.96 -15.76
CA ALA A 121 -16.29 2.97 -14.77
C ALA A 121 -17.10 2.83 -13.48
N LYS A 122 -18.42 2.61 -13.60
CA LYS A 122 -19.32 2.38 -12.46
C LYS A 122 -18.93 1.10 -11.70
N ASN A 123 -18.70 0.00 -12.41
CA ASN A 123 -18.27 -1.26 -11.80
C ASN A 123 -16.93 -1.09 -11.06
N THR A 124 -15.95 -0.45 -11.70
CA THR A 124 -14.64 -0.15 -11.08
C THR A 124 -14.80 0.65 -9.79
N LEU A 125 -15.62 1.72 -9.80
CA LEU A 125 -15.84 2.55 -8.62
C LEU A 125 -16.59 1.81 -7.50
N VAL A 126 -17.61 1.02 -7.84
CA VAL A 126 -18.37 0.19 -6.88
C VAL A 126 -17.45 -0.84 -6.22
N LEU A 127 -16.61 -1.53 -7.00
CA LEU A 127 -15.65 -2.52 -6.51
C LEU A 127 -14.54 -1.88 -5.68
N PHE A 128 -14.04 -0.71 -6.08
CA PHE A 128 -13.08 0.06 -5.30
C PHE A 128 -13.65 0.42 -3.93
N VAL A 129 -14.84 1.02 -3.86
CA VAL A 129 -15.49 1.37 -2.59
C VAL A 129 -15.76 0.12 -1.74
N LEU A 130 -16.23 -0.97 -2.36
CA LEU A 130 -16.48 -2.24 -1.68
C LEU A 130 -15.18 -2.81 -1.06
N GLN A 131 -14.08 -2.83 -1.80
CA GLN A 131 -12.78 -3.28 -1.28
C GLN A 131 -12.17 -2.28 -0.28
N LEU A 132 -12.40 -0.98 -0.43
CA LEU A 132 -11.94 0.03 0.52
C LEU A 132 -12.62 -0.15 1.89
N VAL A 133 -13.87 -0.61 1.91
CA VAL A 133 -14.62 -0.87 3.15
C VAL A 133 -14.39 -2.29 3.68
N LEU A 134 -14.36 -3.31 2.83
CA LEU A 134 -14.32 -4.72 3.25
C LEU A 134 -12.93 -5.36 3.23
N PHE A 135 -11.98 -4.87 2.42
CA PHE A 135 -10.62 -5.42 2.38
C PHE A 135 -9.64 -4.58 3.20
N PHE A 136 -9.59 -3.25 3.01
CA PHE A 136 -8.58 -2.40 3.67
C PHE A 136 -8.52 -2.51 5.21
N PRO A 137 -9.63 -2.62 5.97
CA PRO A 137 -9.57 -2.78 7.42
C PRO A 137 -9.08 -4.17 7.88
N VAL A 138 -9.15 -5.19 7.03
CA VAL A 138 -8.87 -6.59 7.43
C VAL A 138 -7.39 -6.82 7.74
N PRO A 139 -6.41 -6.38 6.94
CA PRO A 139 -4.99 -6.40 7.33
C PRO A 139 -4.70 -5.71 8.66
N VAL A 140 -5.35 -4.58 8.95
CA VAL A 140 -5.20 -3.86 10.23
C VAL A 140 -5.74 -4.72 11.39
N ALA A 141 -6.96 -5.23 11.26
CA ALA A 141 -7.60 -6.06 12.28
C ALA A 141 -6.82 -7.36 12.55
N LEU A 142 -6.35 -8.03 11.48
CA LEU A 142 -5.52 -9.23 11.60
C LEU A 142 -4.15 -8.93 12.20
N ALA A 143 -3.52 -7.79 11.87
CA ALA A 143 -2.26 -7.38 12.50
C ALA A 143 -2.41 -7.16 14.01
N LEU A 144 -3.49 -6.50 14.44
CA LEU A 144 -3.80 -6.30 15.86
C LEU A 144 -4.08 -7.64 16.57
N LEU A 145 -4.79 -8.56 15.91
CA LEU A 145 -5.06 -9.91 16.43
C LEU A 145 -3.76 -10.70 16.58
N VAL A 146 -2.93 -10.78 15.54
CA VAL A 146 -1.64 -11.49 15.55
C VAL A 146 -0.66 -10.88 16.57
N ASN A 147 -0.64 -9.55 16.72
CA ASN A 147 0.18 -8.87 17.71
C ASN A 147 -0.26 -9.19 19.16
N SER A 148 -1.55 -9.46 19.38
CA SER A 148 -2.07 -9.85 20.70
C SER A 148 -1.69 -11.29 21.11
N VAL A 149 -1.16 -12.11 20.19
CA VAL A 149 -0.78 -13.50 20.46
C VAL A 149 0.52 -13.58 21.27
N VAL A 150 0.38 -13.88 22.56
CA VAL A 150 1.50 -13.95 23.52
C VAL A 150 2.50 -15.08 23.21
N ARG A 151 2.07 -16.21 22.66
CA ARG A 151 2.95 -17.38 22.40
C ARG A 151 3.70 -17.22 21.07
N PRO A 152 5.05 -17.07 21.05
CA PRO A 152 5.79 -16.77 19.83
C PRO A 152 5.63 -17.82 18.71
N ARG A 153 5.59 -19.11 19.08
CA ARG A 153 5.37 -20.22 18.13
C ARG A 153 3.99 -20.15 17.46
N VAL A 154 2.93 -19.82 18.22
CA VAL A 154 1.56 -19.69 17.69
C VAL A 154 1.50 -18.48 16.75
N ARG A 155 2.12 -17.37 17.12
CA ARG A 155 2.22 -16.17 16.27
C ARG A 155 2.92 -16.48 14.94
N ALA A 156 4.06 -17.16 14.98
CA ALA A 156 4.81 -17.53 13.77
C ALA A 156 4.02 -18.47 12.84
N VAL A 157 3.33 -19.49 13.38
CA VAL A 157 2.48 -20.40 12.59
C VAL A 157 1.28 -19.66 11.99
N ALA A 158 0.61 -18.80 12.76
CA ALA A 158 -0.51 -17.99 12.26
C ALA A 158 -0.07 -17.06 11.13
N GLN A 159 1.09 -16.40 11.27
CA GLN A 159 1.70 -15.58 10.21
C GLN A 159 1.99 -16.41 8.95
N ALA A 160 2.64 -17.57 9.09
CA ALA A 160 2.95 -18.43 7.94
C ALA A 160 1.70 -18.86 7.17
N ILE A 161 0.63 -19.26 7.87
CA ILE A 161 -0.66 -19.62 7.26
C ILE A 161 -1.32 -18.41 6.58
N MET A 162 -1.31 -17.24 7.21
CA MET A 162 -1.90 -16.02 6.64
C MET A 162 -1.12 -15.50 5.43
N TYR A 163 0.21 -15.65 5.40
CA TYR A 163 1.04 -15.13 4.31
C TYR A 163 1.05 -16.04 3.07
N LEU A 164 0.81 -17.35 3.24
CA LEU A 164 0.90 -18.35 2.17
C LEU A 164 0.02 -18.04 0.93
N PRO A 165 -1.27 -17.62 1.05
CA PRO A 165 -2.13 -17.37 -0.11
C PRO A 165 -1.62 -16.28 -1.06
N HIS A 166 -0.84 -15.33 -0.57
CA HIS A 166 -0.31 -14.24 -1.39
C HIS A 166 0.58 -14.75 -2.53
N PHE A 167 1.29 -15.87 -2.31
CA PHE A 167 2.20 -16.46 -3.28
C PHE A 167 1.51 -17.28 -4.39
N PHE A 168 0.20 -17.51 -4.31
CA PHE A 168 -0.54 -18.19 -5.38
C PHE A 168 -0.84 -17.27 -6.55
N SER A 169 -0.80 -17.79 -7.79
CA SER A 169 -1.26 -17.05 -8.97
C SER A 169 -2.78 -16.86 -8.95
N TRP A 170 -3.30 -15.83 -9.62
CA TRP A 170 -4.75 -15.62 -9.72
C TRP A 170 -5.48 -16.81 -10.35
N VAL A 171 -4.85 -17.49 -11.32
CA VAL A 171 -5.36 -18.74 -11.90
C VAL A 171 -5.57 -19.81 -10.82
N LEU A 172 -4.62 -20.00 -9.91
CA LEU A 172 -4.76 -20.97 -8.82
C LEU A 172 -5.83 -20.53 -7.80
N VAL A 173 -5.89 -19.24 -7.46
CA VAL A 173 -6.93 -18.73 -6.54
C VAL A 173 -8.33 -18.98 -7.12
N VAL A 174 -8.55 -18.67 -8.40
CA VAL A 174 -9.85 -18.90 -9.06
C VAL A 174 -10.17 -20.40 -9.13
N THR A 175 -9.22 -21.28 -9.47
CA THR A 175 -9.52 -22.73 -9.53
C THR A 175 -9.80 -23.37 -8.17
N VAL A 176 -9.09 -22.95 -7.10
CA VAL A 176 -9.40 -23.39 -5.73
C VAL A 176 -10.80 -22.92 -5.31
N PHE A 177 -11.15 -21.67 -5.61
CA PHE A 177 -12.49 -21.16 -5.33
C PHE A 177 -13.57 -21.86 -6.16
N GLN A 178 -13.30 -22.20 -7.43
CA GLN A 178 -14.21 -22.99 -8.28
C GLN A 178 -14.46 -24.40 -7.69
N GLN A 179 -13.42 -25.07 -7.20
CA GLN A 179 -13.53 -26.40 -6.58
C GLN A 179 -14.32 -26.40 -5.27
N ILE A 180 -14.37 -25.27 -4.55
CA ILE A 180 -15.08 -25.17 -3.28
C ILE A 180 -16.52 -24.64 -3.49
N PHE A 181 -16.67 -23.56 -4.25
CA PHE A 181 -17.90 -22.75 -4.33
C PHE A 181 -18.62 -22.76 -5.70
N GLY A 182 -18.05 -23.41 -6.73
CA GLY A 182 -18.73 -23.59 -8.01
C GLY A 182 -19.88 -24.61 -7.93
N GLY A 183 -20.74 -24.67 -8.95
CA GLY A 183 -21.92 -25.54 -8.96
C GLY A 183 -21.64 -27.06 -8.89
N ALA A 184 -20.42 -27.49 -9.23
CA ALA A 184 -19.93 -28.85 -9.03
C ALA A 184 -18.89 -28.95 -7.89
N GLY A 185 -18.76 -27.92 -7.06
CA GLY A 185 -17.79 -27.82 -5.98
C GLY A 185 -18.19 -28.58 -4.72
N ILE A 186 -17.25 -28.68 -3.77
CA ILE A 186 -17.41 -29.43 -2.52
C ILE A 186 -18.64 -28.98 -1.73
N ILE A 187 -18.90 -27.67 -1.67
CA ILE A 187 -20.07 -27.12 -0.93
C ILE A 187 -21.37 -27.47 -1.66
N ALA A 188 -21.42 -27.32 -2.98
CA ALA A 188 -22.60 -27.64 -3.79
C ALA A 188 -22.99 -29.12 -3.64
N GLN A 189 -22.04 -30.04 -3.82
CA GLN A 189 -22.27 -31.48 -3.65
C GLN A 189 -22.70 -31.83 -2.22
N THR A 190 -22.12 -31.18 -1.20
CA THR A 190 -22.50 -31.42 0.20
C THR A 190 -23.93 -30.95 0.48
N LEU A 191 -24.34 -29.80 -0.06
CA LEU A 191 -25.71 -29.28 0.07
C LEU A 191 -26.72 -30.16 -0.67
N GLU A 192 -26.40 -30.61 -1.89
CA GLU A 192 -27.24 -31.49 -2.70
C GLU A 192 -27.50 -32.84 -1.98
N ASN A 193 -26.47 -33.43 -1.37
CA ASN A 193 -26.60 -34.63 -0.53
C ASN A 193 -27.54 -34.45 0.69
N HIS A 194 -27.81 -33.22 1.11
CA HIS A 194 -28.77 -32.88 2.18
C HIS A 194 -30.12 -32.37 1.64
N GLY A 195 -30.35 -32.42 0.32
CA GLY A 195 -31.58 -31.98 -0.34
C GLY A 195 -31.62 -30.50 -0.77
N TRP A 196 -30.50 -29.78 -0.70
CA TRP A 196 -30.40 -28.36 -1.06
C TRP A 196 -29.65 -28.20 -2.39
N GLY A 197 -30.38 -28.21 -3.50
CA GLY A 197 -29.81 -28.09 -4.85
C GLY A 197 -29.51 -26.65 -5.29
N GLY A 198 -28.69 -26.50 -6.33
CA GLY A 198 -28.53 -25.24 -7.07
C GLY A 198 -27.58 -24.19 -6.47
N PHE A 199 -26.73 -24.55 -5.50
CA PHE A 199 -25.70 -23.64 -5.01
C PHE A 199 -24.54 -23.50 -6.01
N ASP A 200 -24.41 -22.34 -6.65
CA ASP A 200 -23.22 -21.94 -7.39
C ASP A 200 -22.95 -20.45 -7.15
N LEU A 201 -21.80 -20.13 -6.54
CA LEU A 201 -21.38 -18.75 -6.30
C LEU A 201 -20.47 -18.21 -7.42
N MET A 202 -19.87 -19.08 -8.22
CA MET A 202 -18.90 -18.72 -9.26
C MET A 202 -19.57 -18.13 -10.51
N THR A 203 -20.81 -18.53 -10.78
CA THR A 203 -21.60 -18.08 -11.94
C THR A 203 -22.63 -16.99 -11.57
N ASP A 204 -22.80 -16.67 -10.29
CA ASP A 204 -23.73 -15.62 -9.83
C ASP A 204 -23.17 -14.21 -10.04
N ALA A 205 -23.59 -13.58 -11.15
CA ALA A 205 -23.29 -12.20 -11.51
C ALA A 205 -23.70 -11.15 -10.45
N SER A 206 -24.70 -11.42 -9.60
CA SER A 206 -25.18 -10.50 -8.57
C SER A 206 -24.27 -10.48 -7.34
N LEU A 207 -23.71 -11.65 -7.00
CA LEU A 207 -22.80 -11.86 -5.87
C LEU A 207 -21.32 -11.70 -6.24
N PHE A 208 -20.98 -11.73 -7.54
CA PHE A 208 -19.62 -11.65 -8.07
C PHE A 208 -18.73 -10.59 -7.38
N LYS A 209 -19.23 -9.36 -7.16
CA LYS A 209 -18.49 -8.28 -6.48
C LYS A 209 -18.05 -8.62 -5.04
N TYR A 210 -18.86 -9.39 -4.31
CA TYR A 210 -18.52 -9.87 -2.97
C TYR A 210 -17.57 -11.06 -3.06
N LEU A 211 -17.77 -11.97 -4.02
CA LEU A 211 -16.88 -13.10 -4.27
C LEU A 211 -15.45 -12.65 -4.58
N VAL A 212 -15.25 -11.74 -5.56
CA VAL A 212 -13.91 -11.26 -5.93
C VAL A 212 -13.25 -10.48 -4.79
N THR A 213 -14.04 -9.79 -3.96
CA THR A 213 -13.54 -9.12 -2.76
C THR A 213 -13.11 -10.15 -1.69
N ALA A 214 -13.86 -11.23 -1.49
CA ALA A 214 -13.49 -12.31 -0.58
C ALA A 214 -12.24 -13.08 -1.05
N GLN A 215 -12.12 -13.34 -2.37
CA GLN A 215 -10.91 -13.91 -2.98
C GLN A 215 -9.68 -13.00 -2.73
N ALA A 216 -9.81 -11.69 -2.92
CA ALA A 216 -8.72 -10.73 -2.65
C ALA A 216 -8.38 -10.62 -1.15
N VAL A 217 -9.38 -10.64 -0.26
CA VAL A 217 -9.15 -10.73 1.20
C VAL A 217 -8.38 -12.00 1.56
N TRP A 218 -8.82 -13.16 1.08
CA TRP A 218 -8.16 -14.43 1.37
C TRP A 218 -6.72 -14.47 0.83
N LYS A 219 -6.51 -13.96 -0.38
CA LYS A 219 -5.20 -13.94 -1.05
C LYS A 219 -4.22 -12.97 -0.38
N ASP A 220 -4.60 -11.72 -0.20
CA ASP A 220 -3.66 -10.62 0.06
C ASP A 220 -3.75 -10.00 1.45
N ALA A 221 -4.79 -10.29 2.25
CA ALA A 221 -4.93 -9.63 3.56
C ALA A 221 -3.79 -9.99 4.50
N GLY A 222 -3.29 -11.23 4.44
CA GLY A 222 -2.15 -11.67 5.23
C GLY A 222 -0.85 -10.97 4.86
N TRP A 223 -0.61 -10.68 3.58
CA TRP A 223 0.56 -9.89 3.17
C TRP A 223 0.49 -8.45 3.70
N GLY A 224 -0.69 -7.84 3.66
CA GLY A 224 -0.92 -6.48 4.19
C GLY A 224 -0.62 -6.34 5.69
N ILE A 225 -0.74 -7.41 6.48
CA ILE A 225 -0.41 -7.44 7.92
C ILE A 225 1.06 -7.04 8.17
N ILE A 226 1.98 -7.38 7.26
CA ILE A 226 3.44 -7.22 7.46
C ILE A 226 3.80 -5.76 7.78
N VAL A 227 3.24 -4.80 7.03
CA VAL A 227 3.51 -3.38 7.21
C VAL A 227 2.96 -2.88 8.56
N PHE A 228 1.77 -3.34 8.95
CA PHE A 228 1.18 -2.97 10.24
C PHE A 228 1.91 -3.62 11.42
N LEU A 229 2.41 -4.84 11.30
CA LEU A 229 3.25 -5.46 12.34
C LEU A 229 4.62 -4.78 12.47
N ALA A 230 5.23 -4.36 11.36
CA ALA A 230 6.47 -3.57 11.39
C ALA A 230 6.26 -2.22 12.10
N ALA A 231 5.15 -1.55 11.82
CA ALA A 231 4.76 -0.31 12.50
C ALA A 231 4.45 -0.52 13.99
N LEU A 232 3.74 -1.60 14.35
CA LEU A 232 3.48 -1.98 15.75
C LEU A 232 4.77 -2.28 16.52
N ALA A 233 5.75 -2.91 15.89
CA ALA A 233 7.05 -3.21 16.49
C ALA A 233 7.92 -1.96 16.72
N ALA A 234 7.61 -0.83 16.08
CA ALA A 234 8.29 0.45 16.27
C ALA A 234 7.70 1.31 17.42
N VAL A 235 6.56 0.92 17.99
CA VAL A 235 5.94 1.63 19.13
C VAL A 235 6.69 1.26 20.42
N SER A 236 7.14 2.25 21.21
CA SER A 236 7.90 1.96 22.42
C SER A 236 7.07 1.22 23.47
N THR A 237 7.73 0.32 24.19
CA THR A 237 7.16 -0.42 25.33
C THR A 237 6.74 0.50 26.46
N ASP A 238 7.48 1.59 26.68
CA ASP A 238 7.27 2.56 27.75
C ASP A 238 5.86 3.15 27.72
N LEU A 239 5.29 3.41 26.53
CA LEU A 239 3.91 3.89 26.38
C LEU A 239 2.87 2.85 26.85
N TYR A 240 3.14 1.56 26.65
CA TYR A 240 2.28 0.47 27.09
C TYR A 240 2.40 0.16 28.58
N GLU A 241 3.56 0.43 29.16
CA GLU A 241 3.87 0.28 30.59
C GLU A 241 3.32 1.45 31.40
N ALA A 242 3.61 2.70 31.00
CA ALA A 242 3.05 3.90 31.63
C ALA A 242 1.52 3.85 31.67
N ALA A 243 0.87 3.56 30.53
CA ALA A 243 -0.58 3.39 30.49
C ALA A 243 -1.07 2.24 31.39
N ALA A 244 -0.30 1.16 31.57
CA ALA A 244 -0.67 0.09 32.49
C ALA A 244 -0.56 0.51 33.96
N MET A 245 0.42 1.35 34.32
CA MET A 245 0.54 1.96 35.65
C MET A 245 -0.64 2.90 35.94
N ASP A 246 -1.14 3.63 34.94
CA ASP A 246 -2.38 4.43 35.00
C ASP A 246 -3.67 3.58 35.01
N GLY A 247 -3.57 2.26 35.17
CA GLY A 247 -4.71 1.35 35.22
C GLY A 247 -5.38 1.08 33.86
N ALA A 248 -4.73 1.38 32.73
CA ALA A 248 -5.31 1.14 31.41
C ALA A 248 -5.34 -0.36 31.04
N GLY A 249 -6.53 -0.95 31.12
CA GLY A 249 -6.82 -2.29 30.60
C GLY A 249 -6.53 -2.43 29.09
N ARG A 250 -6.53 -3.67 28.59
CA ARG A 250 -6.12 -4.00 27.21
C ARG A 250 -6.84 -3.15 26.14
N TRP A 251 -8.15 -2.95 26.28
CA TRP A 251 -8.94 -2.13 25.36
C TRP A 251 -8.56 -0.66 25.42
N ARG A 252 -8.31 -0.10 26.61
CA ARG A 252 -7.92 1.31 26.75
C ARG A 252 -6.55 1.57 26.10
N ARG A 253 -5.59 0.65 26.27
CA ARG A 253 -4.29 0.70 25.56
C ARG A 253 -4.42 0.53 24.05
N MET A 254 -5.30 -0.36 23.57
CA MET A 254 -5.60 -0.49 22.13
C MET A 254 -6.08 0.84 21.52
N TRP A 255 -7.07 1.48 22.16
CA TRP A 255 -7.68 2.72 21.65
C TRP A 255 -6.83 3.98 21.81
N HIS A 256 -6.00 4.07 22.86
CA HIS A 256 -5.27 5.32 23.20
C HIS A 256 -3.75 5.25 22.96
N VAL A 257 -3.19 4.06 22.71
CA VAL A 257 -1.76 3.88 22.39
C VAL A 257 -1.60 3.23 21.02
N THR A 258 -2.18 2.05 20.81
CA THR A 258 -1.92 1.23 19.61
C THR A 258 -2.52 1.82 18.33
N LEU A 259 -3.83 2.13 18.33
CA LEU A 259 -4.49 2.69 17.15
C LEU A 259 -3.98 4.09 16.77
N PRO A 260 -3.74 5.03 17.71
CA PRO A 260 -3.11 6.32 17.40
C PRO A 260 -1.71 6.17 16.82
N ALA A 261 -0.88 5.25 17.34
CA ALA A 261 0.47 5.02 16.81
C ALA A 261 0.47 4.41 15.40
N LEU A 262 -0.57 3.66 15.02
CA LEU A 262 -0.73 3.15 13.65
C LEU A 262 -1.34 4.17 12.66
N ARG A 263 -1.95 5.25 13.14
CA ARG A 263 -2.68 6.23 12.31
C ARG A 263 -1.86 6.80 11.13
N PRO A 264 -0.55 7.14 11.27
CA PRO A 264 0.25 7.62 10.14
C PRO A 264 0.41 6.56 9.04
N VAL A 265 0.61 5.30 9.43
CA VAL A 265 0.82 4.18 8.49
C VAL A 265 -0.49 3.78 7.83
N ILE A 266 -1.60 3.79 8.56
CA ILE A 266 -2.95 3.60 8.00
C ILE A 266 -3.25 4.71 6.99
N ALA A 267 -2.98 5.98 7.32
CA ALA A 267 -3.22 7.11 6.42
C ALA A 267 -2.36 7.01 5.14
N LEU A 268 -1.07 6.69 5.27
CA LEU A 268 -0.17 6.49 4.13
C LEU A 268 -0.67 5.37 3.20
N LEU A 269 -0.97 4.19 3.75
CA LEU A 269 -1.45 3.05 2.96
C LEU A 269 -2.83 3.31 2.35
N LEU A 270 -3.69 4.10 3.01
CA LEU A 270 -4.98 4.53 2.45
C LEU A 270 -4.77 5.44 1.22
N VAL A 271 -3.87 6.42 1.30
CA VAL A 271 -3.54 7.30 0.16
C VAL A 271 -2.99 6.50 -1.02
N LEU A 272 -2.09 5.55 -0.76
CA LEU A 272 -1.57 4.65 -1.80
C LEU A 272 -2.68 3.79 -2.42
N ARG A 273 -3.56 3.19 -1.59
CA ARG A 273 -4.69 2.37 -2.07
C ARG A 273 -5.72 3.17 -2.88
N VAL A 274 -5.88 4.47 -2.60
CA VAL A 274 -6.70 5.37 -3.43
C VAL A 274 -6.03 5.68 -4.78
N GLY A 275 -4.70 5.60 -4.88
CA GLY A 275 -4.01 5.69 -6.17
C GLY A 275 -4.32 4.52 -7.10
N ASP A 276 -4.41 3.32 -6.54
CA ASP A 276 -4.81 2.11 -7.27
C ASP A 276 -6.33 1.99 -7.47
N ALA A 277 -7.12 3.01 -7.11
CA ALA A 277 -8.59 2.93 -7.07
C ALA A 277 -9.25 2.56 -8.41
N LEU A 278 -8.60 2.90 -9.53
CA LEU A 278 -9.11 2.60 -10.87
C LEU A 278 -8.53 1.29 -11.45
N SER A 279 -7.64 0.62 -10.71
CA SER A 279 -6.90 -0.56 -11.14
C SER A 279 -7.30 -1.77 -10.29
N VAL A 280 -8.47 -2.34 -10.56
CA VAL A 280 -9.06 -3.39 -9.72
C VAL A 280 -8.99 -4.75 -10.41
N GLY A 281 -8.02 -5.56 -9.98
CA GLY A 281 -8.06 -7.03 -10.14
C GLY A 281 -7.97 -7.58 -11.56
N PHE A 282 -7.53 -6.82 -12.58
CA PHE A 282 -7.53 -7.20 -14.01
C PHE A 282 -7.50 -8.71 -14.33
N GLU A 283 -6.47 -9.45 -13.89
CA GLU A 283 -6.33 -10.89 -14.13
C GLU A 283 -7.50 -11.72 -13.55
N GLN A 284 -7.86 -11.47 -12.29
CA GLN A 284 -8.96 -12.13 -11.58
C GLN A 284 -10.31 -11.95 -12.29
N PHE A 285 -10.53 -10.78 -12.88
CA PHE A 285 -11.76 -10.43 -13.58
C PHE A 285 -11.77 -11.01 -15.00
N LEU A 286 -10.64 -10.96 -15.70
CA LEU A 286 -10.47 -11.59 -17.01
C LEU A 286 -10.72 -13.11 -16.94
N LEU A 287 -10.18 -13.79 -15.92
CA LEU A 287 -10.32 -15.24 -15.72
C LEU A 287 -11.76 -15.70 -15.39
N GLN A 288 -12.58 -14.84 -14.80
CA GLN A 288 -13.95 -15.18 -14.39
C GLN A 288 -15.01 -14.54 -15.30
N ARG A 289 -14.60 -13.77 -16.32
CA ARG A 289 -15.49 -13.01 -17.21
C ARG A 289 -16.56 -13.88 -17.86
N ASP A 290 -16.18 -15.03 -18.40
CA ASP A 290 -17.08 -15.90 -19.14
C ASP A 290 -18.10 -16.60 -18.22
N ALA A 291 -17.81 -16.74 -16.93
CA ALA A 291 -18.68 -17.37 -15.94
C ALA A 291 -19.83 -16.45 -15.47
N VAL A 292 -19.59 -15.14 -15.37
CA VAL A 292 -20.59 -14.16 -14.86
C VAL A 292 -21.03 -13.10 -15.89
N GLY A 293 -20.42 -13.11 -17.07
CA GLY A 293 -20.67 -12.15 -18.15
C GLY A 293 -20.07 -10.76 -17.91
N ALA A 294 -19.96 -9.98 -18.99
CA ALA A 294 -19.35 -8.65 -18.98
C ALA A 294 -20.05 -7.66 -18.04
N GLY A 295 -21.38 -7.76 -17.86
CA GLY A 295 -22.13 -6.81 -17.03
C GLY A 295 -21.66 -6.74 -15.56
N ALA A 296 -21.22 -7.87 -15.00
CA ALA A 296 -20.71 -7.94 -13.62
C ALA A 296 -19.18 -7.85 -13.53
N SER A 297 -18.46 -8.34 -14.55
CA SER A 297 -17.00 -8.49 -14.55
C SER A 297 -16.22 -7.42 -15.32
N GLU A 298 -16.87 -6.56 -16.10
CA GLU A 298 -16.16 -5.53 -16.84
C GLU A 298 -15.84 -4.33 -15.93
N VAL A 299 -14.55 -4.13 -15.72
CA VAL A 299 -13.90 -2.97 -15.09
C VAL A 299 -13.06 -2.22 -16.14
N LEU A 300 -12.61 -1.00 -15.81
CA LEU A 300 -11.84 -0.15 -16.74
C LEU A 300 -10.63 -0.86 -17.34
N ASP A 301 -9.88 -1.67 -16.58
CA ASP A 301 -8.72 -2.41 -17.11
C ASP A 301 -9.11 -3.48 -18.13
N THR A 302 -10.12 -4.30 -17.82
CA THR A 302 -10.63 -5.31 -18.76
C THR A 302 -11.24 -4.66 -19.99
N TYR A 303 -11.87 -3.49 -19.84
CA TYR A 303 -12.47 -2.74 -20.95
C TYR A 303 -11.39 -2.14 -21.87
N VAL A 304 -10.33 -1.51 -21.31
CA VAL A 304 -9.17 -1.03 -22.07
C VAL A 304 -8.46 -2.18 -22.79
N TRP A 305 -8.31 -3.34 -22.14
CA TRP A 305 -7.75 -4.54 -22.76
C TRP A 305 -8.61 -5.07 -23.91
N ASN A 306 -9.93 -5.19 -23.73
CA ASN A 306 -10.84 -5.67 -24.76
C ASN A 306 -10.86 -4.72 -25.97
N MET A 307 -10.94 -3.41 -25.75
CA MET A 307 -10.94 -2.43 -26.84
C MET A 307 -9.57 -2.34 -27.53
N GLY A 308 -8.49 -2.22 -26.77
CA GLY A 308 -7.15 -1.98 -27.34
C GLY A 308 -6.50 -3.23 -27.93
N ILE A 309 -6.58 -4.36 -27.22
CA ILE A 309 -5.81 -5.57 -27.57
C ILE A 309 -6.67 -6.61 -28.28
N GLN A 310 -7.91 -6.87 -27.86
CA GLN A 310 -8.77 -7.83 -28.56
C GLN A 310 -9.39 -7.24 -29.83
N ASN A 311 -9.89 -6.00 -29.77
CA ASN A 311 -10.54 -5.34 -30.90
C ASN A 311 -9.57 -4.51 -31.77
N GLY A 312 -8.32 -4.31 -31.32
CA GLY A 312 -7.30 -3.53 -32.06
C GLY A 312 -7.50 -2.01 -32.05
N ASP A 313 -8.40 -1.48 -31.23
CA ASP A 313 -8.71 -0.05 -31.16
C ASP A 313 -7.75 0.68 -30.19
N PHE A 314 -6.47 0.70 -30.57
CA PHE A 314 -5.39 1.27 -29.76
C PHE A 314 -5.61 2.75 -29.44
N SER A 315 -6.12 3.53 -30.40
CA SER A 315 -6.43 4.95 -30.26
C SER A 315 -7.44 5.19 -29.15
N TYR A 316 -8.55 4.46 -29.18
CA TYR A 316 -9.60 4.55 -28.17
C TYR A 316 -9.13 4.08 -26.80
N ALA A 317 -8.44 2.93 -26.74
CA ALA A 317 -7.89 2.38 -25.51
C ALA A 317 -6.85 3.32 -24.85
N ALA A 318 -6.00 3.99 -25.65
CA ALA A 318 -5.07 4.99 -25.16
C ALA A 318 -5.80 6.24 -24.60
N ALA A 319 -6.89 6.68 -25.24
CA ALA A 319 -7.70 7.79 -24.73
C ALA A 319 -8.36 7.45 -23.38
N VAL A 320 -8.95 6.25 -23.25
CA VAL A 320 -9.49 5.75 -21.97
C VAL A 320 -8.38 5.64 -20.92
N GLY A 321 -7.21 5.12 -21.29
CA GLY A 321 -6.04 5.00 -20.41
C GLY A 321 -5.53 6.35 -19.90
N LEU A 322 -5.44 7.37 -20.76
CA LEU A 322 -5.08 8.73 -20.37
C LEU A 322 -6.10 9.34 -19.40
N VAL A 323 -7.39 9.20 -19.67
CA VAL A 323 -8.46 9.70 -18.78
C VAL A 323 -8.42 8.98 -17.43
N LYS A 324 -8.27 7.66 -17.42
CA LYS A 324 -8.06 6.86 -16.21
C LYS A 324 -6.85 7.39 -15.42
N GLY A 325 -5.71 7.61 -16.09
CA GLY A 325 -4.50 8.13 -15.46
C GLY A 325 -4.69 9.52 -14.83
N ALA A 326 -5.35 10.43 -15.55
CA ALA A 326 -5.66 11.77 -15.06
C ALA A 326 -6.58 11.75 -13.82
N ILE A 327 -7.64 10.94 -13.85
CA ILE A 327 -8.54 10.76 -12.69
C ILE A 327 -7.77 10.13 -11.51
N GLY A 328 -6.92 9.13 -11.77
CA GLY A 328 -6.06 8.51 -10.75
C GLY A 328 -5.15 9.53 -10.06
N VAL A 329 -4.48 10.40 -10.82
CA VAL A 329 -3.67 11.50 -10.26
C VAL A 329 -4.52 12.45 -9.41
N CYS A 330 -5.73 12.82 -9.87
CA CYS A 330 -6.65 13.64 -9.08
C CYS A 330 -7.07 12.96 -7.77
N LEU A 331 -7.33 11.65 -7.78
CA LEU A 331 -7.67 10.86 -6.60
C LEU A 331 -6.50 10.79 -5.59
N VAL A 332 -5.27 10.53 -6.06
CA VAL A 332 -4.06 10.55 -5.21
C VAL A 332 -3.85 11.92 -4.56
N LEU A 333 -3.93 13.00 -5.34
CA LEU A 333 -3.73 14.35 -4.83
C LEU A 333 -4.83 14.75 -3.83
N GLY A 334 -6.07 14.35 -4.09
CA GLY A 334 -7.21 14.52 -3.18
C GLY A 334 -7.01 13.77 -1.85
N ALA A 335 -6.68 12.47 -1.93
CA ALA A 335 -6.42 11.64 -0.76
C ALA A 335 -5.22 12.14 0.07
N ASN A 336 -4.11 12.50 -0.58
CA ASN A 336 -2.94 13.07 0.09
C ASN A 336 -3.28 14.39 0.79
N LYS A 337 -4.08 15.27 0.18
CA LYS A 337 -4.55 16.50 0.81
C LYS A 337 -5.46 16.21 2.02
N PHE A 338 -6.30 15.17 1.94
CA PHE A 338 -7.17 14.74 3.04
C PHE A 338 -6.37 14.15 4.22
N ALA A 339 -5.32 13.36 3.96
CA ALA A 339 -4.41 12.86 5.00
C ALA A 339 -3.72 14.00 5.76
N HIS A 340 -3.19 14.99 5.03
CA HIS A 340 -2.59 16.21 5.63
C HIS A 340 -3.61 17.02 6.45
N LEU A 341 -4.87 17.13 5.98
CA LEU A 341 -5.96 17.79 6.73
C LEU A 341 -6.32 17.08 8.04
N LEU A 342 -6.11 15.76 8.12
CA LEU A 342 -6.27 14.96 9.34
C LEU A 342 -5.07 15.05 10.30
N GLY A 343 -4.02 15.81 9.93
CA GLY A 343 -2.80 15.99 10.72
C GLY A 343 -1.75 14.88 10.54
N GLU A 344 -1.92 14.01 9.55
CA GLU A 344 -0.98 12.91 9.27
C GLU A 344 0.00 13.27 8.15
N GLN A 345 1.21 12.71 8.20
CA GLN A 345 2.21 12.95 7.16
C GLN A 345 1.81 12.23 5.86
N GLY A 346 1.29 12.99 4.89
CA GLY A 346 1.04 12.49 3.53
C GLY A 346 2.32 12.18 2.74
N VAL A 347 2.15 11.52 1.59
CA VAL A 347 3.23 11.09 0.67
C VAL A 347 4.14 12.26 0.25
N TYR A 348 3.56 13.44 0.04
CA TYR A 348 4.30 14.65 -0.31
C TYR A 348 4.49 15.53 0.94
N GLN A 349 5.73 15.64 1.42
CA GLN A 349 6.13 16.70 2.35
C GLN A 349 6.19 18.05 1.61
N LYS A 350 5.86 19.13 2.32
CA LYS A 350 6.11 20.51 1.89
C LYS A 350 7.43 21.02 2.43
#